data_AF-A0A968TK87-F1
#
_entry.id   AF-A0A968TK87-F1
#
_cell.length_a   1.000
_cell.length_b   1.000
_cell.length_c   1.000
_cell.angle_alpha   90.00
_cell.angle_beta   90.00
_cell.angle_gamma   90.00
#
_symmetry.space_group_name_H-M   'P 1'
#
loop_
_entity.id
_entity.type
_entity.pdbx_description
1 polymer ?
#
loop_
_entity_poly.entity_id
_entity_poly.type
_entity_poly.pdbx_seq_one_letter_code
_entity_poly.pdbx_strand_id
1 'polypeptide(L)'
;MRATIAYWYYLRNREEPFYPNACLLSAISNNWSGRYWKNEYRENPDFRNPRDLFWEEACKMLGYDLRNRAIIDVVERESDDEIYVIFCSGKSLRLSQINREGWNWLKEYCQQQVE
;
A
#
# COMPACT_ATOMS: atom_id res chain seq x y z
N MET A 1 7.29 -4.80 -14.83
CA MET A 1 7.41 -4.48 -13.38
C MET A 1 8.83 -4.60 -12.85
N ARG A 2 9.51 -5.76 -12.90
CA ARG A 2 10.86 -5.89 -12.33
C ARG A 2 11.90 -4.91 -12.89
N ALA A 3 11.87 -4.68 -14.21
CA ALA A 3 12.73 -3.70 -14.87
C ALA A 3 12.41 -2.24 -14.47
N THR A 4 11.12 -1.91 -14.29
CA THR A 4 10.67 -0.58 -13.86
C THR A 4 11.15 -0.24 -12.44
N ILE A 5 11.06 -1.20 -11.52
CA ILE A 5 11.53 -1.05 -10.14
C ILE A 5 13.05 -0.90 -10.10
N ALA A 6 13.79 -1.73 -10.87
CA ALA A 6 15.25 -1.61 -10.94
C ALA A 6 15.69 -0.24 -11.52
N TYR A 7 14.96 0.29 -12.50
CA TYR A 7 15.26 1.59 -13.10
C TYR A 7 14.91 2.76 -12.18
N TRP A 8 13.82 2.67 -11.40
CA TRP A 8 13.53 3.64 -10.34
C TRP A 8 14.67 3.74 -9.33
N TYR A 9 15.26 2.60 -8.92
CA TYR A 9 16.41 2.59 -8.02
C TYR A 9 17.65 3.24 -8.65
N TYR A 10 17.89 3.00 -9.94
CA TYR A 10 18.97 3.65 -10.68
C TYR A 10 18.82 5.17 -10.75
N LEU A 11 17.61 5.68 -10.98
CA LEU A 11 17.33 7.12 -11.00
C LEU A 11 17.40 7.75 -9.60
N ARG A 12 16.87 7.06 -8.57
CA ARG A 12 16.93 7.53 -7.17
C ARG A 12 18.38 7.70 -6.69
N ASN A 13 19.27 6.77 -7.07
CA ASN A 13 20.70 6.88 -6.76
C ASN A 13 21.41 8.04 -7.47
N ARG A 14 20.78 8.65 -8.47
CA ARG A 14 21.30 9.78 -9.25
C ARG A 14 20.55 11.09 -8.97
N GLU A 15 19.61 11.09 -8.02
CA GLU A 15 18.74 12.24 -7.72
C GLU A 15 17.96 12.76 -8.94
N GLU A 16 17.73 11.90 -9.94
CA GLU A 16 16.98 12.27 -11.14
C GLU A 16 15.46 12.09 -10.93
N PRO A 17 14.61 12.96 -11.53
CA PRO A 17 13.17 12.89 -11.36
C PRO A 17 12.58 11.60 -11.95
N PHE A 18 11.69 10.95 -11.18
CA PHE A 18 11.04 9.72 -11.59
C PHE A 18 9.70 9.97 -12.29
N TYR A 19 9.62 9.57 -13.56
CA TYR A 19 8.38 9.56 -14.33
C TYR A 19 8.03 8.12 -14.72
N PRO A 20 6.99 7.49 -14.13
CA PRO A 20 6.72 6.05 -14.29
C PRO A 20 6.62 5.59 -15.75
N ASN A 21 5.93 6.36 -16.58
CA ASN A 21 5.75 6.06 -18.00
C ASN A 21 7.05 6.22 -18.80
N ALA A 22 7.83 7.28 -18.53
CA ALA A 22 9.12 7.47 -19.18
C ALA A 22 10.12 6.38 -18.74
N CYS A 23 10.08 5.97 -17.48
CA CYS A 23 10.89 4.90 -16.93
C CYS A 23 10.57 3.55 -17.55
N LEU A 24 9.30 3.26 -17.77
CA LEU A 24 8.86 2.04 -18.47
C LEU A 24 9.38 2.04 -19.91
N LEU A 25 9.20 3.15 -20.64
CA LEU A 25 9.65 3.32 -22.02
C LEU A 25 11.18 3.23 -22.13
N SER A 26 11.93 3.85 -21.20
CA SER A 26 13.38 3.76 -21.15
C SER A 26 13.86 2.34 -20.82
N ALA A 27 13.22 1.64 -19.89
CA ALA A 27 13.58 0.26 -19.57
C ALA A 27 13.34 -0.69 -20.76
N ILE A 28 12.23 -0.50 -21.50
CA ILE A 28 11.94 -1.25 -22.72
C ILE A 28 12.94 -0.89 -23.82
N SER A 29 13.16 0.41 -24.06
CA SER A 29 14.10 0.94 -25.07
C SER A 29 15.54 0.46 -24.84
N ASN A 30 15.96 0.32 -23.58
CA ASN A 30 17.30 -0.13 -23.23
C ASN A 30 17.40 -1.65 -23.00
N ASN A 31 16.37 -2.44 -23.37
CA ASN A 31 16.33 -3.89 -23.19
C ASN A 31 16.70 -4.34 -21.77
N TRP A 32 16.28 -3.57 -20.75
CA TRP A 32 16.52 -3.92 -19.36
C TRP A 32 15.76 -5.19 -19.01
N SER A 33 16.51 -6.28 -18.79
CA SER A 33 15.96 -7.58 -18.39
C SER A 33 15.96 -7.73 -16.87
N GLY A 34 15.27 -8.77 -16.37
CA GLY A 34 15.20 -9.10 -14.95
C GLY A 34 16.55 -9.44 -14.28
N ARG A 35 17.68 -9.41 -15.01
CA ARG A 35 19.04 -9.62 -14.46
C ARG A 35 19.50 -8.50 -13.53
N TYR A 36 18.94 -7.30 -13.68
CA TYR A 36 19.22 -6.17 -12.78
C TYR A 36 18.35 -6.17 -11.52
N TRP A 37 17.46 -7.16 -11.39
CA TRP A 37 16.65 -7.35 -10.19
C TRP A 37 17.52 -7.79 -9.03
N LYS A 38 17.47 -7.05 -7.93
CA LYS A 38 18.04 -7.47 -6.66
C LYS A 38 16.91 -7.79 -5.69
N ASN A 39 17.10 -8.82 -4.86
CA ASN A 39 16.09 -9.26 -3.91
C ASN A 39 15.72 -8.16 -2.89
N GLU A 40 16.69 -7.31 -2.53
CA GLU A 40 16.51 -6.13 -1.67
C GLU A 40 15.46 -5.14 -2.21
N TYR A 41 15.20 -5.11 -3.53
CA TYR A 41 14.17 -4.23 -4.09
C TYR A 41 12.75 -4.62 -3.68
N ARG A 42 12.56 -5.87 -3.25
CA ARG A 42 11.28 -6.37 -2.74
C ARG A 42 11.00 -5.88 -1.32
N GLU A 43 12.04 -5.50 -0.59
CA GLU A 43 11.94 -5.03 0.80
C GLU A 43 11.75 -3.50 0.88
N ASN A 44 11.72 -2.82 -0.27
CA ASN A 44 11.50 -1.39 -0.33
C ASN A 44 10.13 -1.01 0.26
N PRO A 45 10.09 -0.14 1.29
CA PRO A 45 8.84 0.40 1.82
C PRO A 45 7.95 1.03 0.74
N ASP A 46 8.56 1.67 -0.27
CA ASP A 46 7.86 2.38 -1.34
C ASP A 46 7.11 1.44 -2.32
N PHE A 47 7.40 0.13 -2.27
CA PHE A 47 6.72 -0.89 -3.08
C PHE A 47 5.91 -1.89 -2.24
N ARG A 48 5.73 -1.63 -0.94
CA ARG A 48 4.85 -2.46 -0.11
C ARG A 48 3.41 -2.28 -0.53
N ASN A 49 2.66 -3.37 -0.56
CA ASN A 49 1.23 -3.32 -0.82
C ASN A 49 0.56 -2.46 0.28
N PRO A 50 -0.20 -1.41 -0.06
CA PRO A 50 -0.84 -0.56 0.94
C PRO A 50 -1.77 -1.33 1.88
N ARG A 51 -2.32 -2.46 1.42
CA ARG A 51 -3.10 -3.40 2.24
C ARG A 51 -2.27 -4.00 3.38
N ASP A 52 -1.09 -4.51 3.05
CA ASP A 52 -0.18 -5.14 4.02
C ASP A 52 0.31 -4.09 5.02
N LEU A 53 0.66 -2.89 4.52
CA LEU A 53 1.06 -1.76 5.36
C LEU A 53 -0.05 -1.39 6.35
N PHE A 54 -1.31 -1.30 5.88
CA PHE A 54 -2.43 -1.00 6.75
C PHE A 54 -2.61 -2.07 7.84
N TRP A 55 -2.53 -3.35 7.51
CA TRP A 55 -2.66 -4.43 8.50
C TRP A 55 -1.56 -4.38 9.57
N GLU A 56 -0.33 -4.09 9.15
CA GLU A 56 0.83 -3.98 10.04
C GLU A 56 0.68 -2.80 11.01
N GLU A 57 0.25 -1.64 10.52
CA GLU A 57 0.01 -0.45 11.34
C GLU A 57 -1.24 -0.57 12.21
N ALA A 58 -2.32 -1.15 11.69
CA ALA A 58 -3.55 -1.40 12.44
C ALA A 58 -3.29 -2.32 13.65
N CYS A 59 -2.40 -3.31 13.51
CA CYS A 59 -1.93 -4.12 14.64
C CYS A 59 -1.29 -3.28 15.74
N LYS A 60 -0.44 -2.32 15.38
CA LYS A 60 0.27 -1.46 16.34
C LYS A 60 -0.67 -0.48 17.03
N MET A 61 -1.59 0.12 16.27
CA MET A 61 -2.42 1.24 16.74
C MET A 61 -3.72 0.79 17.43
N LEU A 62 -4.36 -0.25 16.91
CA LEU A 62 -5.63 -0.77 17.44
C LEU A 62 -5.42 -1.94 18.41
N GLY A 63 -4.30 -2.64 18.31
CA GLY A 63 -4.08 -3.92 18.96
C GLY A 63 -4.82 -5.06 18.26
N TYR A 64 -4.38 -6.30 18.49
CA TYR A 64 -4.94 -7.48 17.82
C TYR A 64 -6.43 -7.68 18.09
N ASP A 65 -6.89 -7.44 19.32
CA ASP A 65 -8.28 -7.71 19.70
C ASP A 65 -9.28 -6.77 19.01
N LEU A 66 -9.09 -5.46 19.13
CA LEU A 66 -10.01 -4.50 18.51
C LEU A 66 -9.99 -4.64 16.99
N ARG A 67 -8.81 -4.79 16.40
CA ARG A 67 -8.62 -5.00 14.96
C ARG A 67 -9.41 -6.22 14.47
N ASN A 68 -9.22 -7.38 15.10
CA ASN A 68 -9.84 -8.64 14.67
C ASN A 68 -11.36 -8.64 14.81
N ARG A 69 -11.90 -7.90 15.77
CA ARG A 69 -13.35 -7.79 15.94
C ARG A 69 -13.97 -6.77 15.01
N ALA A 70 -13.28 -5.64 14.77
CA ALA A 70 -13.86 -4.51 14.04
C ALA A 70 -13.65 -4.60 12.52
N ILE A 71 -12.52 -5.15 12.06
CA ILE A 71 -12.12 -5.16 10.65
C ILE A 71 -12.17 -6.60 10.13
N ILE A 72 -12.99 -6.84 9.10
CA ILE A 72 -13.12 -8.14 8.44
C ILE A 72 -12.01 -8.31 7.41
N ASP A 73 -11.88 -7.34 6.50
CA ASP A 73 -10.96 -7.44 5.38
C ASP A 73 -10.57 -6.04 4.86
N VAL A 74 -9.52 -6.00 4.06
CA VAL A 74 -9.06 -4.81 3.34
C VAL A 74 -8.91 -5.21 1.89
N VAL A 75 -9.76 -4.67 1.03
CA VAL A 75 -9.89 -5.11 -0.37
C VAL A 75 -9.64 -3.97 -1.32
N GLU A 76 -9.04 -4.27 -2.46
CA GLU A 76 -8.95 -3.36 -3.59
C GLU A 76 -10.13 -3.64 -4.50
N ARG A 77 -10.88 -2.60 -4.90
CA ARG A 77 -12.02 -2.74 -5.81
C ARG A 77 -11.57 -2.44 -7.22
N GLU A 78 -11.78 -3.40 -8.13
CA GLU A 78 -11.45 -3.28 -9.56
C GLU A 78 -12.19 -2.11 -10.25
N SER A 79 -13.27 -1.60 -9.67
CA SER A 79 -14.07 -0.52 -10.26
C SER A 79 -13.40 0.84 -10.23
N ASP A 80 -12.59 1.12 -9.21
CA ASP A 80 -12.02 2.45 -8.94
C ASP A 80 -10.54 2.40 -8.52
N ASP A 81 -9.91 1.22 -8.54
CA ASP A 81 -8.53 0.99 -8.08
C ASP A 81 -8.27 1.55 -6.66
N GLU A 82 -9.33 1.69 -5.86
CA GLU A 82 -9.27 2.18 -4.49
C GLU A 82 -9.30 1.02 -3.50
N ILE A 83 -8.60 1.20 -2.39
CA ILE A 83 -8.57 0.22 -1.30
C ILE A 83 -9.63 0.60 -0.27
N TYR A 84 -10.43 -0.38 0.13
CA TYR A 84 -11.50 -0.26 1.10
C TYR A 84 -11.22 -1.17 2.30
N VAL A 85 -11.44 -0.63 3.50
CA VAL A 85 -11.47 -1.38 4.75
C VAL A 85 -12.91 -1.76 5.04
N ILE A 86 -13.17 -3.05 5.18
CA ILE A 86 -14.49 -3.63 5.45
C ILE A 86 -14.60 -3.91 6.95
N PHE A 87 -15.64 -3.36 7.57
CA PHE A 87 -15.90 -3.50 9.00
C PHE A 87 -16.94 -4.58 9.29
N CYS A 88 -16.96 -5.08 10.53
CA CYS A 88 -17.90 -6.11 11.00
C CYS A 88 -19.37 -5.69 10.87
N SER A 89 -19.66 -4.39 10.92
CA SER A 89 -20.99 -3.84 10.72
C SER A 89 -21.51 -3.92 9.27
N GLY A 90 -20.68 -4.37 8.32
CA GLY A 90 -20.96 -4.36 6.89
C GLY A 90 -20.68 -3.02 6.20
N LYS A 91 -20.27 -1.99 6.96
CA LYS A 91 -19.80 -0.73 6.39
C LYS A 91 -18.41 -0.90 5.79
N SER A 92 -18.08 -0.06 4.81
CA SER A 92 -16.74 0.03 4.24
C SER A 92 -16.29 1.48 4.12
N LEU A 93 -15.01 1.72 4.36
CA LEU A 93 -14.38 3.04 4.21
C LEU A 93 -13.20 2.94 3.27
N ARG A 94 -12.94 4.02 2.52
CA ARG A 94 -11.72 4.10 1.72
C ARG A 94 -10.51 4.24 2.63
N LEU A 95 -9.44 3.54 2.29
CA LEU A 95 -8.16 3.64 2.97
C LEU A 95 -7.61 5.08 2.91
N SER A 96 -7.81 5.76 1.77
CA SER A 96 -7.46 7.18 1.60
C SER A 96 -8.20 8.10 2.58
N GLN A 97 -9.47 7.83 2.86
CA GLN A 97 -10.24 8.55 3.88
C GLN A 97 -9.67 8.29 5.28
N ILE A 98 -9.43 7.02 5.62
CA ILE A 98 -8.85 6.63 6.92
C ILE A 98 -7.50 7.32 7.15
N ASN A 99 -6.64 7.36 6.13
CA ASN A 99 -5.33 8.01 6.21
C ASN A 99 -5.45 9.53 6.45
N ARG A 100 -6.52 10.16 5.94
CA ARG A 100 -6.78 11.59 6.14
C ARG A 100 -7.26 11.89 7.56
N GLU A 101 -8.16 11.08 8.10
CA GLU A 101 -8.71 11.27 9.45
C GLU A 101 -7.71 10.83 10.55
N GLY A 102 -6.88 9.82 10.24
CA GLY A 102 -5.84 9.30 11.12
C GLY A 102 -6.29 8.18 12.07
N TRP A 103 -5.31 7.61 12.76
CA TRP A 103 -5.48 6.39 13.57
C TRP A 103 -6.36 6.56 14.81
N ASN A 104 -6.32 7.73 15.46
CA ASN A 104 -7.14 7.98 16.65
C ASN A 104 -8.64 7.94 16.31
N TRP A 105 -9.02 8.61 15.22
CA TRP A 105 -10.38 8.56 14.69
C TRP A 105 -10.79 7.14 14.31
N LEU A 106 -9.92 6.39 13.61
CA LEU A 106 -10.22 5.01 13.24
C LEU A 106 -10.43 4.13 14.48
N LYS A 107 -9.68 4.35 15.56
CA LYS A 107 -9.83 3.59 16.81
C LYS A 107 -11.20 3.81 17.44
N GLU A 108 -11.65 5.05 17.54
CA GLU A 108 -12.99 5.40 18.02
C GLU A 108 -14.07 4.80 17.11
N TYR A 109 -13.89 4.91 15.80
CA TYR A 109 -14.82 4.34 14.82
C TYR A 109 -14.94 2.81 14.99
N CYS A 110 -13.81 2.11 15.13
CA CYS A 110 -13.77 0.66 15.35
C CYS A 110 -14.46 0.24 16.65
N GLN A 111 -14.32 1.02 17.73
CA GLN A 111 -15.00 0.72 18.99
C GLN A 111 -16.52 0.78 18.81
N GLN A 112 -17.03 1.81 18.10
CA GLN A 112 -18.46 1.95 17.79
C GLN A 112 -19.01 0.86 16.85
N GLN A 113 -18.17 0.17 16.08
CA GLN A 113 -18.63 -0.92 15.20
C GLN A 113 -18.82 -2.26 15.93
N VAL A 114 -18.22 -2.40 17.12
CA VAL A 114 -18.19 -3.67 17.89
C VAL A 114 -19.09 -3.61 19.13
N GLU A 115 -19.60 -2.43 19.48
CA GLU A 115 -20.73 -2.24 20.41
C GLU A 115 -22.06 -2.61 19.76
#